data_AF-A0A195DZ03-F1
#
_entry.id   AF-A0A195DZ03-F1
#
_cell.length_a   1.000
_cell.length_b   1.000
_cell.length_c   1.000
_cell.angle_alpha   90.00
_cell.angle_beta   90.00
_cell.angle_gamma   90.00
#
_symmetry.space_group_name_H-M   'P 1'
#
loop_
_entity.id
_entity.type
_entity.pdbx_description
1 polymer ?
#
loop_
_entity_poly.entity_id
_entity_poly.type
_entity_poly.pdbx_seq_one_letter_code
_entity_poly.pdbx_strand_id
1 'polypeptide(L)'
;MTAIKVHGGIDILRLPVNEEEHICPPWRIKYTQSHILHSKCSKSENGCGTDDTNACQFCVYNNALELPHMPDMVFPNNVLSLKHEDGALLQFNALDALKYVSNGKINVQLACAEAWKESRAESSEYLEEKIKPFDWTFTTNYTGTISGFKIEETNERIDIDKLRQRDKIMFYHDLTLFEDELHDNGIAVNSVKIRVMPTSFFILLRYFLRIDNVMLRINDTRIYHEFGKTYLLREFTSREAKVQDIRREEKEEETQQEQEARRSSTTAISREASECFDSLARTITLPPEKRNVDAIWSGSSPNQPTNQPELFDENLRIDTSLAVWRAEV
;
A
#
# COMPACT_ATOMS: atom_id res chain seq x y z
N MET A 1 14.26 -30.39 15.63
CA MET A 1 14.21 -29.86 17.02
C MET A 1 15.57 -30.13 17.63
N THR A 2 16.40 -29.11 17.81
CA THR A 2 17.75 -29.31 18.36
C THR A 2 17.84 -28.49 19.64
N ALA A 3 17.65 -29.16 20.79
CA ALA A 3 17.73 -28.53 22.10
C ALA A 3 19.22 -28.33 22.45
N ILE A 4 19.68 -27.08 22.45
CA ILE A 4 20.95 -26.70 23.06
C ILE A 4 20.62 -26.23 24.47
N LYS A 5 20.90 -27.07 25.48
CA LYS A 5 20.77 -26.68 26.89
C LYS A 5 21.84 -25.64 27.22
N VAL A 6 21.42 -24.43 27.55
CA VAL A 6 22.28 -23.43 28.22
C VAL A 6 21.77 -23.29 29.65
N HIS A 7 22.56 -23.76 30.62
CA HIS A 7 22.21 -23.69 32.03
C HIS A 7 22.05 -22.23 32.49
N GLY A 8 20.86 -21.89 33.00
CA GLY A 8 20.63 -20.67 33.79
C GLY A 8 19.95 -19.49 33.07
N GLY A 9 19.56 -19.63 31.80
CA GLY A 9 18.71 -18.66 31.11
C GLY A 9 17.28 -19.17 30.98
N ILE A 10 16.30 -18.27 30.88
CA ILE A 10 14.94 -18.62 30.46
C ILE A 10 15.06 -19.41 29.15
N ASP A 11 14.53 -20.64 29.12
CA ASP A 11 14.48 -21.49 27.92
C ASP A 11 13.54 -20.83 26.90
N ILE A 12 14.09 -19.91 26.11
CA ILE A 12 13.42 -19.41 24.91
C ILE A 12 13.50 -20.56 23.90
N LEU A 13 12.41 -21.31 23.74
CA LEU A 13 12.21 -22.20 22.61
C LEU A 13 12.52 -21.38 21.35
N ARG A 14 13.69 -21.60 20.73
CA ARG A 14 14.04 -20.97 19.46
C ARG A 14 13.03 -21.47 18.44
N LEU A 15 12.00 -20.66 18.21
CA LEU A 15 11.03 -20.87 17.16
C LEU A 15 11.79 -20.97 15.83
N PRO A 16 11.38 -21.87 14.93
CA PRO A 16 12.09 -22.11 13.69
C PRO A 16 12.20 -20.81 12.89
N VAL A 17 13.42 -20.42 12.56
CA VAL A 17 13.71 -19.33 11.63
C VAL A 17 13.66 -19.94 10.24
N ASN A 18 12.79 -19.40 9.38
CA ASN A 18 12.75 -19.78 7.97
C ASN A 18 13.69 -18.85 7.21
N GLU A 19 14.66 -19.42 6.52
CA GLU A 19 15.65 -18.68 5.75
C GLU A 19 15.86 -19.41 4.44
N GLU A 20 15.72 -18.70 3.34
CA GLU A 20 16.03 -19.20 2.00
C GLU A 20 16.85 -18.18 1.25
N GLU A 21 17.72 -18.67 0.39
CA GLU A 21 18.53 -17.87 -0.49
C GLU A 21 18.27 -18.28 -1.93
N HIS A 22 17.85 -17.31 -2.72
CA HIS A 22 17.63 -17.44 -4.15
C HIS A 22 18.72 -16.69 -4.91
N ILE A 23 19.50 -17.42 -5.70
CA ILE A 23 20.61 -16.87 -6.46
C ILE A 23 20.15 -16.67 -7.91
N CYS A 24 20.11 -15.41 -8.34
CA CYS A 24 19.80 -15.00 -9.71
C CYS A 24 20.90 -14.04 -10.20
N PRO A 25 22.04 -14.56 -10.70
CA PRO A 25 23.20 -13.72 -11.03
C PRO A 25 22.82 -12.54 -11.92
N PRO A 26 23.28 -11.31 -11.61
CA PRO A 26 24.30 -10.95 -10.60
C PRO A 26 23.74 -10.68 -9.18
N TRP A 27 22.48 -11.03 -8.93
CA TRP A 27 21.79 -10.79 -7.66
C TRP A 27 21.74 -12.03 -6.77
N ARG A 28 21.89 -11.79 -5.48
CA ARG A 28 21.68 -12.77 -4.41
C ARG A 28 20.58 -12.25 -3.52
N ILE A 29 19.44 -12.93 -3.56
CA ILE A 29 18.24 -12.57 -2.81
C ILE A 29 18.15 -13.52 -1.63
N LYS A 30 18.04 -12.97 -0.42
CA LYS A 30 17.94 -13.76 0.80
C LYS A 30 16.87 -13.16 1.69
N TYR A 31 15.96 -14.01 2.18
CA TYR A 31 15.02 -13.62 3.23
C TYR A 31 15.30 -14.40 4.52
N THR A 32 14.99 -13.76 5.63
CA THR A 32 14.96 -14.37 6.95
C THR A 32 13.61 -14.02 7.57
N GLN A 33 12.87 -15.02 8.04
CA GLN A 33 11.59 -14.87 8.71
C GLN A 33 11.65 -15.53 10.09
N SER A 34 11.21 -14.81 11.11
CA SER A 34 11.33 -15.15 12.52
C SER A 34 10.05 -14.79 13.29
N HIS A 35 10.08 -15.04 14.59
CA HIS A 35 9.05 -14.69 15.56
C HIS A 35 9.05 -13.19 15.91
N ILE A 36 7.95 -12.77 16.54
CA ILE A 36 7.74 -11.42 17.07
C ILE A 36 8.70 -11.07 18.21
N LEU A 37 8.99 -9.78 18.37
CA LEU A 37 9.79 -9.23 19.45
C LEU A 37 9.14 -9.51 20.81
N HIS A 38 9.93 -9.94 21.78
CA HIS A 38 9.44 -10.08 23.15
C HIS A 38 9.19 -8.72 23.79
N SER A 39 8.13 -8.63 24.61
CA SER A 39 7.73 -7.40 25.32
C SER A 39 8.64 -7.02 26.50
N LYS A 40 9.65 -7.82 26.80
CA LYS A 40 10.57 -7.63 27.93
C LYS A 40 12.01 -7.93 27.54
N CYS A 41 12.93 -7.30 28.25
CA CYS A 41 14.34 -7.65 28.18
C CYS A 41 14.54 -9.11 28.58
N SER A 42 15.32 -9.85 27.78
CA SER A 42 15.61 -11.26 28.04
C SER A 42 16.75 -11.49 29.05
N LYS A 43 17.45 -10.44 29.48
CA LYS A 43 18.68 -10.53 30.27
C LYS A 43 18.55 -10.01 31.71
N SER A 44 17.70 -9.01 31.93
CA SER A 44 17.57 -8.33 33.22
C SER A 44 16.20 -7.65 33.32
N GLU A 45 15.67 -7.53 34.53
CA GLU A 45 14.41 -6.81 34.78
C GLU A 45 14.54 -5.30 34.50
N ASN A 46 15.73 -4.73 34.70
CA ASN A 46 16.02 -3.31 34.49
C ASN A 46 16.49 -2.97 33.05
N GLY A 47 16.51 -3.94 32.14
CA GLY A 47 17.02 -3.75 30.77
C GLY A 47 18.54 -3.86 30.62
N CYS A 48 19.00 -4.02 29.39
CA CYS A 48 20.42 -3.97 29.04
C CYS A 48 20.92 -2.52 29.11
N GLY A 49 22.20 -2.32 29.50
CA GLY A 49 22.83 -1.01 29.43
C GLY A 49 22.90 -0.48 28.00
N THR A 50 22.86 0.84 27.83
CA THR A 50 22.84 1.50 26.50
C THR A 50 24.06 1.17 25.63
N ASP A 51 25.20 0.87 26.25
CA ASP A 51 26.47 0.55 25.57
C ASP A 51 26.84 -0.95 25.64
N ASP A 52 25.89 -1.80 26.03
CA ASP A 52 26.13 -3.24 26.04
C ASP A 52 26.18 -3.77 24.60
N THR A 53 27.38 -4.13 24.14
CA THR A 53 27.61 -4.80 22.84
C THR A 53 26.78 -6.08 22.65
N ASN A 54 26.24 -6.63 23.75
CA ASN A 54 25.39 -7.81 23.74
C ASN A 54 23.95 -7.47 24.18
N ALA A 55 23.45 -6.25 23.96
CA ALA A 55 22.06 -5.92 24.29
C ALA A 55 21.05 -6.89 23.63
N CYS A 56 19.97 -7.23 24.33
CA CYS A 56 18.91 -8.05 23.76
C CYS A 56 18.13 -7.26 22.69
N GLN A 57 17.45 -7.95 21.76
CA GLN A 57 16.69 -7.33 20.68
C GLN A 57 15.69 -6.28 21.19
N PHE A 58 15.00 -6.55 22.30
CA PHE A 58 14.07 -5.60 22.91
C PHE A 58 14.77 -4.28 23.28
N CYS A 59 15.91 -4.35 23.96
CA CYS A 59 16.67 -3.15 24.34
C CYS A 59 17.29 -2.44 23.14
N VAL A 60 17.71 -3.17 22.10
CA VAL A 60 18.20 -2.55 20.86
C VAL A 60 17.10 -1.70 20.22
N TYR A 61 15.89 -2.23 20.11
CA TYR A 61 14.75 -1.48 19.57
C TYR A 61 14.38 -0.31 20.47
N ASN A 62 14.25 -0.53 21.78
CA ASN A 62 13.86 0.50 22.73
C ASN A 62 14.88 1.66 22.84
N ASN A 63 16.17 1.35 22.68
CA ASN A 63 17.22 2.38 22.72
C ASN A 63 17.37 3.11 21.38
N ALA A 64 17.11 2.43 20.26
CA ALA A 64 17.24 3.01 18.92
C ALA A 64 16.00 3.78 18.47
N LEU A 65 14.82 3.47 19.03
CA LEU A 65 13.55 4.08 18.66
C LEU A 65 13.09 5.02 19.78
N GLU A 66 12.86 6.29 19.44
CA GLU A 66 12.31 7.28 20.38
C GLU A 66 10.77 7.17 20.48
N LEU A 67 10.20 5.96 20.42
CA LEU A 67 8.76 5.75 20.42
C LEU A 67 8.25 5.52 21.86
N PRO A 68 7.07 6.07 22.25
CA PRO A 68 6.50 5.85 23.57
C PRO A 68 6.00 4.42 23.78
N HIS A 69 5.58 3.74 22.71
CA HIS A 69 5.25 2.32 22.70
C HIS A 69 5.66 1.72 21.34
N MET A 70 5.90 0.42 21.36
CA MET A 70 6.18 -0.38 20.17
C MET A 70 4.88 -0.87 19.54
N PRO A 71 4.85 -1.14 18.22
CA PRO A 71 3.76 -1.88 17.61
C PRO A 71 3.51 -3.23 18.30
N ASP A 72 2.25 -3.68 18.31
CA ASP A 72 1.86 -4.96 18.92
C ASP A 72 2.70 -6.15 18.43
N MET A 73 2.97 -6.21 17.13
CA MET A 73 3.71 -7.27 16.49
C MET A 73 4.87 -6.70 15.68
N VAL A 74 6.06 -6.63 16.27
CA VAL A 74 7.29 -6.28 15.55
C VAL A 74 8.08 -7.54 15.25
N PHE A 75 8.57 -7.71 14.02
CA PHE A 75 9.37 -8.87 13.63
C PHE A 75 10.84 -8.47 13.47
N PRO A 76 11.67 -8.56 14.53
CA PRO A 76 12.96 -7.89 14.56
C PRO A 76 14.02 -8.52 13.64
N ASN A 77 13.92 -9.83 13.43
CA ASN A 77 14.84 -10.59 12.56
C ASN A 77 14.24 -10.81 11.17
N ASN A 78 13.07 -10.22 10.86
CA ASN A 78 12.53 -10.29 9.51
C ASN A 78 13.33 -9.35 8.62
N VAL A 79 14.08 -9.93 7.69
CA VAL A 79 14.91 -9.18 6.75
C VAL A 79 14.77 -9.76 5.36
N LEU A 80 14.42 -8.91 4.39
CA LEU A 80 14.62 -9.20 2.97
C LEU A 80 15.87 -8.46 2.51
N SER A 81 16.82 -9.17 1.92
CA SER A 81 18.10 -8.61 1.46
C SER A 81 18.40 -9.00 0.02
N LEU A 82 18.82 -8.00 -0.76
CA LEU A 82 19.27 -8.15 -2.13
C LEU A 82 20.69 -7.62 -2.21
N LYS A 83 21.62 -8.51 -2.55
CA LYS A 83 23.03 -8.18 -2.70
C LYS A 83 23.45 -8.38 -4.15
N HIS A 84 24.03 -7.34 -4.75
CA HIS A 84 24.68 -7.42 -6.05
C HIS A 84 26.11 -7.95 -5.90
N GLU A 85 26.64 -8.62 -6.91
CA GLU A 85 28.04 -9.06 -6.95
C GLU A 85 29.05 -7.93 -6.73
N ASP A 86 28.73 -6.73 -7.21
CA ASP A 86 29.54 -5.52 -7.04
C ASP A 86 29.45 -4.85 -5.66
N GLY A 87 28.70 -5.45 -4.73
CA GLY A 87 28.61 -4.99 -3.34
C GLY A 87 27.44 -4.06 -3.03
N ALA A 88 26.64 -3.65 -4.02
CA ALA A 88 25.40 -2.92 -3.77
C ALA A 88 24.41 -3.79 -2.94
N LEU A 89 23.79 -3.17 -1.94
CA LEU A 89 22.94 -3.86 -0.96
C LEU A 89 21.64 -3.08 -0.74
N LEU A 90 20.52 -3.76 -0.96
CA LEU A 90 19.18 -3.27 -0.63
C LEU A 90 18.59 -4.19 0.43
N GLN A 91 18.15 -3.62 1.55
CA GLN A 91 17.59 -4.37 2.67
C GLN A 91 16.28 -3.74 3.14
N PHE A 92 15.38 -4.60 3.63
CA PHE A 92 14.14 -4.21 4.28
C PHE A 92 14.12 -4.84 5.66
N ASN A 93 14.00 -4.01 6.70
CA ASN A 93 13.95 -4.46 8.09
C ASN A 93 13.03 -3.58 8.93
N ALA A 94 12.48 -4.13 10.01
CA ALA A 94 11.51 -3.45 10.86
C ALA A 94 12.13 -2.26 11.62
N LEU A 95 13.37 -2.40 12.11
CA LEU A 95 14.03 -1.36 12.90
C LEU A 95 14.17 -0.06 12.10
N ASP A 96 14.70 -0.13 10.88
CA ASP A 96 14.86 1.03 10.02
C ASP A 96 13.50 1.56 9.59
N ALA A 97 12.52 0.71 9.29
CA ALA A 97 11.17 1.17 8.99
C ALA A 97 10.56 2.01 10.13
N LEU A 98 10.76 1.58 11.39
CA LEU A 98 10.27 2.27 12.58
C LEU A 98 11.05 3.55 12.92
N LYS A 99 12.33 3.66 12.55
CA LYS A 99 13.08 4.92 12.69
C LYS A 99 12.52 6.06 11.83
N TYR A 100 11.87 5.72 10.71
CA TYR A 100 11.23 6.69 9.82
C TYR A 100 9.80 7.06 10.25
N VAL A 101 9.30 6.50 11.36
CA VAL A 101 8.02 6.91 11.94
C VAL A 101 8.13 8.35 12.41
N SER A 102 7.19 9.18 11.98
CA SER A 102 7.21 10.61 12.26
C SER A 102 6.88 10.91 13.72
N ASN A 103 7.92 10.95 14.55
CA ASN A 103 7.80 11.28 15.96
C ASN A 103 7.49 12.79 16.13
N GLY A 104 6.20 13.14 16.17
CA GLY A 104 5.72 14.49 16.51
C GLY A 104 5.67 15.54 15.40
N LYS A 105 5.65 15.13 14.12
CA LYS A 105 5.52 16.07 12.98
C LYS A 105 4.19 16.01 12.23
N ILE A 106 3.34 15.01 12.49
CA ILE A 106 2.06 14.88 11.80
C ILE A 106 0.91 15.29 12.74
N ASN A 107 0.27 16.39 12.41
CA ASN A 107 -1.02 16.83 12.99
C ASN A 107 -2.18 15.91 12.52
N VAL A 108 -2.09 14.59 12.70
CA VAL A 108 -3.26 13.68 12.58
C VAL A 108 -4.24 13.91 13.75
N GLN A 109 -3.83 14.69 14.75
CA GLN A 109 -4.62 15.04 15.93
C GLN A 109 -5.91 15.83 15.65
N LEU A 110 -6.08 16.47 14.49
CA LEU A 110 -7.20 17.39 14.30
C LEU A 110 -8.50 16.74 13.81
N ALA A 111 -8.49 15.48 13.33
CA ALA A 111 -9.71 14.82 12.85
C ALA A 111 -10.20 13.65 13.73
N CYS A 112 -9.31 13.05 14.54
CA CYS A 112 -9.62 11.83 15.30
C CYS A 112 -9.69 12.05 16.82
N ALA A 113 -9.25 13.21 17.33
CA ALA A 113 -9.15 13.44 18.77
C ALA A 113 -10.50 13.53 19.49
N GLU A 114 -11.60 13.88 18.84
CA GLU A 114 -12.91 13.91 19.50
C GLU A 114 -13.44 12.50 19.77
N ALA A 115 -13.45 11.61 18.78
CA ALA A 115 -13.90 10.22 18.96
C ALA A 115 -12.96 9.39 19.88
N TRP A 116 -11.65 9.64 19.81
CA TRP A 116 -10.66 9.00 20.70
C TRP A 116 -10.66 9.56 22.13
N LYS A 117 -11.06 10.83 22.33
CA LYS A 117 -11.25 11.40 23.68
C LYS A 117 -12.51 10.87 24.33
N GLU A 118 -13.59 10.72 23.57
CA GLU A 118 -14.88 10.24 24.09
C GLU A 118 -14.79 8.80 24.62
N SER A 119 -14.01 7.91 23.98
CA SER A 119 -13.83 6.53 24.48
C SER A 119 -13.01 6.42 25.77
N ARG A 120 -12.29 7.47 26.18
CA ARG A 120 -11.51 7.53 27.44
C ARG A 120 -12.05 8.54 28.47
N ALA A 121 -13.29 9.01 28.29
CA ALA A 121 -13.92 9.97 29.21
C ALA A 121 -14.11 9.45 30.65
N GLU A 122 -14.05 8.13 30.89
CA GLU A 122 -14.13 7.57 32.25
C GLU A 122 -12.79 7.54 33.01
N SER A 123 -11.68 7.96 32.39
CA SER A 123 -10.34 7.92 33.01
C SER A 123 -9.60 9.26 32.98
N SER A 124 -10.31 10.36 32.77
CA SER A 124 -9.74 11.66 32.41
C SER A 124 -9.29 12.53 33.59
N GLU A 125 -9.22 12.03 34.82
CA GLU A 125 -8.77 12.86 35.96
C GLU A 125 -7.23 12.86 36.14
N TYR A 126 -6.49 12.04 35.39
CA TYR A 126 -5.03 11.90 35.53
C TYR A 126 -4.20 12.01 34.24
N LEU A 127 -4.83 12.26 33.08
CA LEU A 127 -4.14 12.21 31.78
C LEU A 127 -3.89 13.60 31.15
N GLU A 128 -3.86 14.66 31.95
CA GLU A 128 -3.60 16.03 31.45
C GLU A 128 -2.12 16.43 31.43
N GLU A 129 -1.20 15.61 31.96
CA GLU A 129 0.23 15.94 31.92
C GLU A 129 0.98 15.16 30.82
N LYS A 130 1.31 15.87 29.74
CA LYS A 130 2.47 15.62 28.85
C LYS A 130 2.41 14.42 27.88
N ILE A 131 1.31 14.19 27.18
CA ILE A 131 1.40 13.40 25.94
C ILE A 131 1.96 14.32 24.85
N LYS A 132 3.27 14.21 24.57
CA LYS A 132 3.86 14.79 23.36
C LYS A 132 3.01 14.32 22.16
N PRO A 133 2.70 15.18 21.18
CA PRO A 133 1.97 14.74 19.99
C PRO A 133 2.74 13.58 19.36
N PHE A 134 2.19 12.37 19.46
CA PHE A 134 2.80 11.15 18.97
C PHE A 134 1.89 10.54 17.91
N ASP A 135 2.51 10.07 16.84
CA ASP A 135 1.81 9.36 15.79
C ASP A 135 1.63 7.89 16.20
N TRP A 136 0.51 7.59 16.86
CA TRP A 136 0.11 6.22 17.22
C TRP A 136 -0.22 5.35 16.00
N THR A 137 -0.24 5.93 14.80
CA THR A 137 -0.50 5.16 13.58
C THR A 137 0.74 4.46 13.06
N PHE A 138 1.95 4.79 13.54
CA PHE A 138 3.22 4.28 13.02
C PHE A 138 3.43 4.57 11.53
N THR A 139 2.97 5.73 11.04
CA THR A 139 3.14 6.10 9.63
C THR A 139 4.62 6.25 9.28
N THR A 140 5.07 5.47 8.30
CA THR A 140 6.45 5.46 7.82
C THR A 140 6.53 5.74 6.31
N ASN A 141 7.53 6.53 5.93
CA ASN A 141 7.91 6.77 4.53
C ASN A 141 9.20 6.00 4.16
N TYR A 142 9.46 4.89 4.86
CA TYR A 142 10.60 4.03 4.60
C TYR A 142 10.54 3.47 3.16
N THR A 143 11.65 3.59 2.44
CA THR A 143 11.79 3.16 1.03
C THR A 143 12.86 2.08 0.84
N GLY A 144 13.22 1.39 1.92
CA GLY A 144 14.31 0.42 1.97
C GLY A 144 15.65 1.04 2.38
N THR A 145 16.48 0.23 3.05
CA THR A 145 17.84 0.59 3.45
C THR A 145 18.79 0.23 2.31
N ILE A 146 19.38 1.24 1.68
CA ILE A 146 20.27 1.09 0.53
C ILE A 146 21.72 1.40 0.91
N SER A 147 22.66 0.66 0.32
CA SER A 147 24.09 0.90 0.40
C SER A 147 24.73 0.58 -0.95
N GLY A 148 25.67 1.41 -1.42
CA GLY A 148 26.32 1.23 -2.72
C GLY A 148 25.46 1.57 -3.95
N PHE A 149 24.39 2.34 -3.78
CA PHE A 149 23.54 2.84 -4.87
C PHE A 149 23.67 4.37 -5.04
N LYS A 150 23.47 4.86 -6.26
CA LYS A 150 23.41 6.29 -6.59
C LYS A 150 21.99 6.66 -7.00
N ILE A 151 21.30 7.42 -6.16
CA ILE A 151 19.91 7.80 -6.44
C ILE A 151 19.92 8.99 -7.42
N GLU A 152 19.14 8.92 -8.50
CA GLU A 152 18.92 10.07 -9.40
C GLU A 152 17.46 10.13 -9.84
N GLU A 153 16.92 11.33 -10.03
CA GLU A 153 15.53 11.48 -10.46
C GLU A 153 15.36 11.00 -11.91
N THR A 154 14.24 10.35 -12.22
CA THR A 154 13.88 9.94 -13.58
C THR A 154 12.42 10.18 -13.86
N ASN A 155 12.10 10.28 -15.14
CA ASN A 155 10.73 10.23 -15.65
C ASN A 155 10.34 8.82 -16.15
N GLU A 156 11.27 7.86 -16.16
CA GLU A 156 10.95 6.46 -16.48
C GLU A 156 10.05 5.87 -15.40
N ARG A 157 8.91 5.32 -15.83
CA ARG A 157 7.94 4.66 -14.95
C ARG A 157 8.02 3.16 -15.06
N ILE A 158 7.60 2.46 -14.01
CA ILE A 158 7.50 1.00 -14.00
C ILE A 158 6.38 0.60 -14.97
N ASP A 159 6.72 -0.20 -15.97
CA ASP A 159 5.77 -0.73 -16.94
C ASP A 159 4.87 -1.79 -16.29
N ILE A 160 3.65 -1.37 -15.95
CA ILE A 160 2.64 -2.23 -15.29
C ILE A 160 2.19 -3.35 -16.23
N ASP A 161 2.20 -3.13 -17.55
CA ASP A 161 1.74 -4.13 -18.51
C ASP A 161 2.71 -5.31 -18.59
N LYS A 162 4.03 -5.06 -18.46
CA LYS A 162 5.02 -6.14 -18.25
C LYS A 162 4.73 -6.95 -16.99
N LEU A 163 4.35 -6.29 -15.89
CA LEU A 163 4.02 -6.98 -14.63
C LEU A 163 2.70 -7.76 -14.66
N ARG A 164 1.79 -7.41 -15.59
CA ARG A 164 0.52 -8.12 -15.82
C ARG A 164 0.69 -9.39 -16.67
N GLN A 165 1.81 -9.53 -17.37
CA GLN A 165 2.09 -10.74 -18.13
C GLN A 165 2.17 -11.94 -17.19
N ARG A 166 1.60 -13.08 -17.62
CA ARG A 166 1.54 -14.32 -16.84
C ARG A 166 2.85 -15.09 -16.93
N ASP A 167 3.94 -14.45 -16.53
CA ASP A 167 5.24 -15.09 -16.43
C ASP A 167 5.27 -16.06 -15.25
N LYS A 168 6.06 -17.13 -15.39
CA LYS A 168 6.26 -18.09 -14.32
C LYS A 168 7.02 -17.43 -13.17
N ILE A 169 6.40 -17.37 -11.99
CA ILE A 169 7.06 -16.90 -10.78
C ILE A 169 8.06 -17.97 -10.34
N MET A 170 9.35 -17.64 -10.38
CA MET A 170 10.42 -18.53 -9.95
C MET A 170 10.59 -18.51 -8.44
N PHE A 171 10.45 -17.32 -7.85
CA PHE A 171 10.58 -17.11 -6.41
C PHE A 171 9.57 -16.06 -5.95
N TYR A 172 8.89 -16.36 -4.85
CA TYR A 172 7.94 -15.47 -4.20
C TYR A 172 8.10 -15.55 -2.69
N HIS A 173 8.13 -14.39 -2.05
CA HIS A 173 8.09 -14.33 -0.60
C HIS A 173 7.35 -13.09 -0.13
N ASP A 174 6.62 -13.23 0.98
CA ASP A 174 5.86 -12.18 1.65
C ASP A 174 6.32 -12.12 3.10
N LEU A 175 6.85 -10.97 3.50
CA LEU A 175 7.50 -10.77 4.78
C LEU A 175 6.92 -9.55 5.49
N THR A 176 6.18 -9.79 6.58
CA THR A 176 5.70 -8.72 7.47
C THR A 176 6.85 -8.18 8.32
N LEU A 177 7.02 -6.86 8.37
CA LEU A 177 8.04 -6.20 9.20
C LEU A 177 7.46 -5.81 10.56
N PHE A 178 6.30 -5.17 10.58
CA PHE A 178 5.54 -4.91 11.79
C PHE A 178 4.04 -4.79 11.51
N GLU A 179 3.25 -5.00 12.55
CA GLU A 179 1.79 -4.90 12.55
C GLU A 179 1.29 -4.38 13.91
N ASP A 180 0.20 -3.61 13.88
CA ASP A 180 -0.46 -3.03 15.05
C ASP A 180 -1.97 -2.99 14.83
N GLU A 181 -2.76 -3.32 15.85
CA GLU A 181 -4.24 -3.31 15.78
C GLU A 181 -4.85 -1.99 16.28
N LEU A 182 -4.03 -0.99 16.58
CA LEU A 182 -4.44 0.35 17.01
C LEU A 182 -5.46 0.31 18.16
N HIS A 183 -5.29 -0.65 19.08
CA HIS A 183 -6.22 -0.95 20.17
C HIS A 183 -7.65 -1.22 19.68
N ASP A 184 -7.81 -2.10 18.69
CA ASP A 184 -9.08 -2.48 18.05
C ASP A 184 -9.78 -1.36 17.25
N ASN A 185 -9.11 -0.23 17.01
CA ASN A 185 -9.67 0.89 16.24
C ASN A 185 -9.20 0.93 14.78
N GLY A 186 -8.49 -0.11 14.34
CA GLY A 186 -7.99 -0.19 12.98
C GLY A 186 -6.86 -1.20 12.82
N ILE A 187 -6.02 -0.96 11.83
CA ILE A 187 -4.85 -1.79 11.57
C ILE A 187 -3.76 -0.96 10.89
N ALA A 188 -2.52 -1.13 11.34
CA ALA A 188 -1.33 -0.62 10.67
C ALA A 188 -0.39 -1.79 10.37
N VAL A 189 -0.13 -2.06 9.08
CA VAL A 189 0.73 -3.17 8.65
C VAL A 189 1.82 -2.65 7.73
N ASN A 190 3.07 -3.04 7.98
CA ASN A 190 4.17 -2.84 7.05
C ASN A 190 4.70 -4.20 6.59
N SER A 191 4.61 -4.46 5.29
CA SER A 191 5.01 -5.74 4.69
C SER A 191 5.80 -5.53 3.40
N VAL A 192 6.74 -6.44 3.11
CA VAL A 192 7.52 -6.46 1.89
C VAL A 192 7.29 -7.77 1.14
N LYS A 193 6.95 -7.65 -0.14
CA LYS A 193 6.70 -8.76 -1.06
C LYS A 193 7.70 -8.72 -2.19
N ILE A 194 8.24 -9.88 -2.56
CA ILE A 194 9.14 -10.00 -3.71
C ILE A 194 8.65 -11.08 -4.65
N ARG A 195 8.69 -10.78 -5.95
CA ARG A 195 8.42 -11.71 -7.05
C ARG A 195 9.61 -11.70 -8.00
N VAL A 196 10.20 -12.86 -8.25
CA VAL A 196 11.28 -13.03 -9.22
C VAL A 196 10.74 -13.82 -10.40
N MET A 197 10.88 -13.24 -11.57
CA MET A 197 10.51 -13.81 -12.86
C MET A 197 11.82 -14.13 -13.61
N PRO A 198 11.78 -14.88 -14.73
CA PRO A 198 13.01 -15.24 -15.45
C PRO A 198 13.80 -14.05 -16.00
N THR A 199 13.13 -12.95 -16.32
CA THR A 199 13.71 -11.75 -16.97
C THR A 199 13.77 -10.53 -16.05
N SER A 200 13.17 -10.58 -14.86
CA SER A 200 13.04 -9.42 -13.99
C SER A 200 12.71 -9.81 -12.56
N PHE A 201 12.81 -8.86 -11.63
CA PHE A 201 12.18 -8.98 -10.33
C PHE A 201 11.42 -7.71 -9.96
N PHE A 202 10.43 -7.89 -9.11
CA PHE A 202 9.57 -6.84 -8.60
C PHE A 202 9.42 -6.96 -7.08
N ILE A 203 9.60 -5.85 -6.38
CA ILE A 203 9.44 -5.74 -4.94
C ILE A 203 8.39 -4.69 -4.63
N LEU A 204 7.48 -5.03 -3.73
CA LEU A 204 6.48 -4.12 -3.19
C LEU A 204 6.66 -4.06 -1.68
N LEU A 205 7.16 -2.94 -1.18
CA LEU A 205 7.07 -2.57 0.23
C LEU A 205 5.78 -1.75 0.39
N ARG A 206 4.85 -2.26 1.20
CA ARG A 206 3.56 -1.62 1.46
C ARG A 206 3.41 -1.36 2.95
N TYR A 207 3.20 -0.10 3.27
CA TYR A 207 2.60 0.32 4.52
C TYR A 207 1.10 0.56 4.29
N PHE A 208 0.27 -0.11 5.05
CA PHE A 208 -1.19 -0.01 4.99
C PHE A 208 -1.71 0.40 6.36
N LEU A 209 -2.45 1.51 6.40
CA LEU A 209 -3.11 2.03 7.58
C LEU A 209 -4.60 2.15 7.31
N ARG A 210 -5.41 1.57 8.19
CA ARG A 210 -6.85 1.79 8.25
C ARG A 210 -7.19 2.22 9.66
N ILE A 211 -7.84 3.35 9.79
CA ILE A 211 -8.49 3.78 11.04
C ILE A 211 -9.99 3.69 10.78
N ASP A 212 -10.68 2.87 11.57
CA ASP A 212 -12.07 2.52 11.32
C ASP A 212 -12.96 3.77 11.35
N ASN A 213 -13.79 3.94 10.32
CA ASN A 213 -14.65 5.10 10.10
C ASN A 213 -13.96 6.47 9.95
N VAL A 214 -12.62 6.54 9.90
CA VAL A 214 -11.88 7.80 9.84
C VAL A 214 -11.14 7.93 8.50
N MET A 215 -10.08 7.14 8.29
CA MET A 215 -9.23 7.28 7.11
C MET A 215 -8.51 5.98 6.73
N LEU A 216 -8.10 5.94 5.47
CA LEU A 216 -7.23 4.93 4.89
C LEU A 216 -5.98 5.62 4.35
N ARG A 217 -4.81 5.03 4.60
CA ARG A 217 -3.53 5.49 4.03
C ARG A 217 -2.72 4.31 3.55
N ILE A 218 -2.14 4.46 2.37
CA ILE A 218 -1.30 3.44 1.73
C ILE A 218 -0.03 4.12 1.24
N ASN A 219 1.12 3.69 1.78
CA ASN A 219 2.42 4.09 1.25
C ASN A 219 3.05 2.86 0.59
N ASP A 220 3.13 2.90 -0.74
CA ASP A 220 3.73 1.85 -1.56
C ASP A 220 5.08 2.32 -2.08
N THR A 221 6.14 1.55 -1.81
CA THR A 221 7.42 1.65 -2.52
C THR A 221 7.53 0.45 -3.45
N ARG A 222 7.54 0.71 -4.75
CA ARG A 222 7.68 -0.30 -5.80
C ARG A 222 9.09 -0.25 -6.34
N ILE A 223 9.78 -1.39 -6.36
CA ILE A 223 11.10 -1.51 -6.96
C ILE A 223 11.05 -2.55 -8.07
N TYR A 224 11.53 -2.17 -9.25
CA TYR A 224 11.56 -3.03 -10.42
C TYR A 224 12.97 -3.06 -11.04
N HIS A 225 13.40 -4.25 -11.45
CA HIS A 225 14.63 -4.44 -12.20
C HIS A 225 14.43 -5.48 -13.29
N GLU A 226 14.83 -5.12 -14.49
CA GLU A 226 14.90 -6.01 -15.64
C GLU A 226 16.34 -6.51 -15.78
N PHE A 227 16.53 -7.82 -15.83
CA PHE A 227 17.86 -8.40 -15.93
C PHE A 227 18.52 -7.95 -17.25
N GLY A 228 19.77 -7.51 -17.15
CA GLY A 228 20.52 -6.92 -18.26
C GLY A 228 20.55 -5.39 -18.23
N LYS A 229 19.67 -4.72 -17.49
CA LYS A 229 19.80 -3.29 -17.19
C LYS A 229 20.79 -3.06 -16.05
N THR A 230 21.43 -1.89 -16.01
CA THR A 230 22.39 -1.51 -14.95
C THR A 230 21.75 -0.75 -13.79
N TYR A 231 20.43 -0.55 -13.81
CA TYR A 231 19.69 0.28 -12.85
C TYR A 231 18.43 -0.40 -12.32
N LEU A 232 17.89 0.18 -11.25
CA LEU A 232 16.60 -0.16 -10.65
C LEU A 232 15.66 1.05 -10.73
N LEU A 233 14.38 0.80 -10.98
CA LEU A 233 13.36 1.83 -10.85
C LEU A 233 12.73 1.73 -9.48
N ARG A 234 12.58 2.87 -8.78
CA ARG A 234 11.94 2.93 -7.45
C ARG A 234 10.86 4.00 -7.42
N GLU A 235 9.61 3.58 -7.48
CA GLU A 235 8.47 4.50 -7.37
C GLU A 235 7.93 4.51 -5.95
N PHE A 236 7.76 5.70 -5.38
CA PHE A 236 7.07 5.89 -4.12
C PHE A 236 5.72 6.56 -4.37
N THR A 237 4.65 5.90 -3.95
CA THR A 237 3.30 6.46 -3.99
C THR A 237 2.71 6.49 -2.58
N SER A 238 2.35 7.67 -2.10
CA SER A 238 1.55 7.86 -0.89
C SER A 238 0.12 8.21 -1.30
N ARG A 239 -0.86 7.46 -0.81
CA ARG A 239 -2.28 7.71 -1.04
C ARG A 239 -2.98 7.79 0.30
N GLU A 240 -3.79 8.82 0.49
CA GLU A 240 -4.63 8.96 1.68
C GLU A 240 -6.05 9.36 1.26
N ALA A 241 -7.04 8.78 1.92
CA ALA A 241 -8.44 9.07 1.66
C ALA A 241 -9.24 8.95 2.97
N LYS A 242 -10.24 9.81 3.14
CA LYS A 242 -11.17 9.68 4.27
C LYS A 242 -12.23 8.65 3.91
N VAL A 243 -12.70 7.91 4.92
CA VAL A 243 -13.73 6.87 4.72
C VAL A 243 -15.03 7.46 4.15
N GLN A 244 -15.34 8.72 4.47
CA GLN A 244 -16.51 9.41 3.96
C GLN A 244 -16.47 9.62 2.44
N ASP A 245 -15.28 9.88 1.88
CA ASP A 245 -15.10 10.14 0.46
C ASP A 245 -15.21 8.83 -0.35
N ILE A 246 -14.61 7.75 0.15
CA ILE A 246 -14.71 6.41 -0.47
C ILE A 246 -16.15 5.90 -0.49
N ARG A 247 -16.90 6.06 0.62
CA ARG A 247 -18.31 5.66 0.68
C ARG A 247 -19.20 6.45 -0.28
N ARG A 248 -18.77 7.66 -0.66
CA ARG A 248 -19.49 8.48 -1.64
C ARG A 248 -19.23 7.96 -3.06
N GLU A 249 -17.99 7.63 -3.37
CA GLU A 249 -17.61 7.01 -4.65
C GLU A 249 -18.36 5.69 -4.88
N GLU A 250 -18.40 4.79 -3.88
CA GLU A 250 -19.14 3.52 -3.99
C GLU A 250 -20.62 3.73 -4.36
N LYS A 251 -21.27 4.71 -3.71
CA LYS A 251 -22.68 5.03 -3.99
C LYS A 251 -22.88 5.68 -5.36
N GLU A 252 -21.94 6.52 -5.79
CA GLU A 252 -21.99 7.16 -7.10
C GLU A 252 -21.77 6.12 -8.23
N GLU A 253 -20.84 5.18 -8.05
CA GLU A 253 -20.62 4.05 -8.98
C GLU A 253 -21.83 3.11 -9.05
N GLU A 254 -22.40 2.73 -7.90
CA GLU A 254 -23.63 1.91 -7.85
C GLU A 254 -24.80 2.60 -8.56
N THR A 255 -24.96 3.91 -8.34
CA THR A 255 -26.02 4.70 -8.98
C THR A 255 -25.80 4.81 -10.49
N GLN A 256 -24.57 4.98 -10.94
CA GLN A 256 -24.23 5.03 -12.37
C GLN A 256 -24.46 3.69 -13.06
N GLN A 257 -24.02 2.58 -12.44
CA GLN A 257 -24.27 1.23 -12.97
C GLN A 257 -25.78 0.92 -13.04
N GLU A 258 -26.57 1.34 -12.03
CA GLU A 258 -28.02 1.16 -12.06
C GLU A 258 -28.68 2.02 -13.15
N GLN A 259 -28.23 3.26 -13.36
CA GLN A 259 -28.73 4.12 -14.43
C GLN A 259 -28.36 3.61 -15.83
N GLU A 260 -27.15 3.09 -16.02
CA GLU A 260 -26.72 2.46 -17.27
C GLU A 260 -27.51 1.17 -17.54
N ALA A 261 -27.73 0.33 -16.54
CA ALA A 261 -28.56 -0.87 -16.65
C ALA A 261 -30.00 -0.51 -17.05
N ARG A 262 -30.60 0.52 -16.43
CA ARG A 262 -31.96 1.02 -16.80
C ARG A 262 -32.00 1.62 -18.21
N ARG A 263 -30.97 2.35 -18.63
CA ARG A 263 -30.87 2.93 -19.97
C ARG A 263 -30.70 1.86 -21.05
N SER A 264 -29.90 0.84 -20.79
CA SER A 264 -29.74 -0.33 -21.65
C SER A 264 -31.05 -1.10 -21.79
N SER A 265 -31.75 -1.33 -20.67
CA SER A 265 -33.07 -1.99 -20.64
C SER A 265 -34.15 -1.22 -21.42
N THR A 266 -34.20 0.10 -21.24
CA THR A 266 -35.14 0.97 -21.96
C THR A 266 -34.83 1.03 -23.45
N THR A 267 -33.56 0.96 -23.83
CA THR A 267 -33.12 0.90 -25.24
C THR A 267 -33.45 -0.45 -25.88
N ALA A 268 -33.39 -1.55 -25.12
CA ALA A 268 -33.81 -2.86 -25.58
C ALA A 268 -35.33 -2.93 -25.80
N ILE A 269 -36.13 -2.43 -24.85
CA ILE A 269 -37.60 -2.38 -24.96
C ILE A 269 -38.03 -1.48 -26.14
N SER A 270 -37.37 -0.35 -26.36
CA SER A 270 -37.70 0.54 -27.48
C SER A 270 -37.31 -0.05 -28.84
N ARG A 271 -36.23 -0.84 -28.91
CA ARG A 271 -35.88 -1.61 -30.12
C ARG A 271 -36.90 -2.71 -30.41
N GLU A 272 -37.30 -3.49 -29.41
CA GLU A 272 -38.34 -4.52 -29.56
C GLU A 272 -39.69 -3.91 -29.96
N ALA A 273 -40.06 -2.76 -29.38
CA ALA A 273 -41.27 -2.04 -29.76
C ALA A 273 -41.20 -1.50 -31.20
N SER A 274 -40.05 -1.01 -31.65
CA SER A 274 -39.83 -0.58 -33.03
C SER A 274 -39.89 -1.74 -34.02
N GLU A 275 -39.28 -2.88 -33.70
CA GLU A 275 -39.34 -4.09 -34.53
C GLU A 275 -40.77 -4.65 -34.61
N CYS A 276 -41.52 -4.60 -33.50
CA CYS A 276 -42.93 -4.99 -33.46
C CYS A 276 -43.81 -4.03 -34.28
N PHE A 277 -43.55 -2.72 -34.20
CA PHE A 277 -44.25 -1.72 -35.01
C PHE A 277 -43.95 -1.88 -36.51
N ASP A 278 -42.70 -2.13 -36.89
CA ASP A 278 -42.30 -2.41 -38.28
C ASP A 278 -42.90 -3.72 -38.80
N SER A 279 -43.09 -4.72 -37.94
CA SER A 279 -43.79 -5.97 -38.27
C SER A 279 -45.29 -5.75 -38.50
N LEU A 280 -45.93 -4.91 -37.68
CA LEU A 280 -47.34 -4.53 -37.83
C LEU A 280 -47.59 -3.63 -39.06
N ALA A 281 -46.66 -2.72 -39.35
CA ALA A 281 -46.73 -1.84 -40.53
C ALA A 281 -46.62 -2.62 -41.85
N ARG A 282 -45.97 -3.80 -41.87
CA ARG A 282 -45.95 -4.70 -43.04
C ARG A 282 -47.26 -5.44 -43.29
N THR A 283 -48.21 -5.42 -42.35
CA THR A 283 -49.48 -6.14 -42.43
C THR A 283 -50.66 -5.27 -42.90
N ILE A 284 -50.49 -3.95 -42.98
CA ILE A 284 -51.52 -3.02 -43.48
C ILE A 284 -51.05 -2.42 -44.80
N THR A 285 -51.24 -3.16 -45.89
CA THR A 285 -51.15 -2.63 -47.25
C THR A 285 -52.49 -1.99 -47.63
N LEU A 286 -52.54 -0.65 -47.63
CA LEU A 286 -53.55 0.10 -48.37
C LEU A 286 -52.98 0.51 -49.74
N PRO A 287 -53.79 0.48 -50.82
CA PRO A 287 -53.33 0.68 -52.19
C PRO A 287 -52.98 2.15 -52.49
N PRO A 288 -52.15 2.41 -53.53
CA PRO A 288 -51.53 3.72 -53.73
C PRO A 288 -52.45 4.64 -54.54
N GLU A 289 -52.60 5.89 -54.08
CA GLU A 289 -53.04 6.98 -54.94
C GLU A 289 -52.11 8.19 -54.81
N LYS A 290 -51.78 8.73 -55.98
CA LYS A 290 -50.70 9.68 -56.26
C LYS A 290 -51.03 11.08 -55.75
N ARG A 291 -50.04 11.79 -55.19
CA ARG A 291 -49.82 13.21 -55.48
C ARG A 291 -48.42 13.70 -55.09
N ASN A 292 -47.81 14.34 -56.07
CA ASN A 292 -46.60 15.18 -56.01
C ASN A 292 -46.89 16.44 -55.17
N VAL A 293 -45.93 16.89 -54.36
CA VAL A 293 -45.49 18.30 -54.29
C VAL A 293 -44.18 18.43 -53.51
N ASP A 294 -43.35 19.32 -54.04
CA ASP A 294 -42.02 19.71 -53.60
C ASP A 294 -41.97 20.46 -52.25
N ALA A 295 -40.82 20.29 -51.59
CA ALA A 295 -39.98 21.26 -50.86
C ALA A 295 -40.58 22.28 -49.86
N ILE A 296 -39.91 22.42 -48.70
CA ILE A 296 -39.21 23.63 -48.19
C ILE A 296 -39.12 23.61 -46.64
N TRP A 297 -37.87 23.70 -46.12
CA TRP A 297 -37.36 24.31 -44.86
C TRP A 297 -38.07 24.05 -43.50
N SER A 298 -37.45 24.10 -42.32
CA SER A 298 -36.11 24.45 -41.84
C SER A 298 -36.09 24.22 -40.31
N GLY A 299 -34.92 23.88 -39.76
CA GLY A 299 -34.46 24.40 -38.47
C GLY A 299 -34.80 23.60 -37.21
N SER A 300 -33.79 23.00 -36.58
CA SER A 300 -33.08 23.65 -35.47
C SER A 300 -31.94 22.77 -34.93
N SER A 301 -30.88 23.46 -34.52
CA SER A 301 -29.52 23.00 -34.20
C SER A 301 -29.37 22.08 -32.98
N PRO A 302 -28.17 21.46 -32.81
CA PRO A 302 -27.92 20.38 -31.87
C PRO A 302 -27.66 20.85 -30.44
N ASN A 303 -28.09 19.99 -29.50
CA ASN A 303 -27.72 20.05 -28.09
C ASN A 303 -26.20 20.13 -27.92
N GLN A 304 -25.75 21.17 -27.22
CA GLN A 304 -24.43 21.30 -26.63
C GLN A 304 -24.19 20.14 -25.63
N PRO A 305 -23.02 19.49 -25.63
CA PRO A 305 -22.56 18.81 -24.43
C PRO A 305 -22.10 19.88 -23.43
N THR A 306 -22.81 19.93 -22.30
CA THR A 306 -22.41 20.64 -21.10
C THR A 306 -21.03 20.16 -20.64
N ASN A 307 -20.04 21.06 -20.72
CA ASN A 307 -18.82 20.99 -19.93
C ASN A 307 -19.20 20.93 -18.45
N GLN A 308 -19.07 19.74 -17.84
CA GLN A 308 -18.84 19.66 -16.40
C GLN A 308 -17.33 19.70 -16.20
N PRO A 309 -16.81 20.57 -15.31
CA PRO A 309 -15.41 20.55 -14.96
C PRO A 309 -15.13 19.26 -14.21
N GLU A 310 -14.20 18.45 -14.71
CA GLU A 310 -13.51 17.44 -13.92
C GLU A 310 -12.94 18.14 -12.69
N LEU A 311 -13.57 17.90 -11.53
CA LEU A 311 -13.01 18.26 -10.24
C LEU A 311 -11.81 17.35 -10.05
N PHE A 312 -10.65 17.88 -10.46
CA PHE A 312 -9.35 17.37 -10.10
C PHE A 312 -9.31 17.16 -8.58
N ASP A 313 -9.07 15.92 -8.19
CA ASP A 313 -8.85 15.46 -6.84
C ASP A 313 -7.61 16.17 -6.25
N GLU A 314 -7.84 17.22 -5.46
CA GLU A 314 -6.78 18.03 -4.83
C GLU A 314 -6.13 17.36 -3.61
N ASN A 315 -6.50 16.12 -3.25
CA ASN A 315 -5.92 15.43 -2.08
C ASN A 315 -4.91 14.32 -2.42
N LEU A 316 -4.59 14.10 -3.70
CA LEU A 316 -3.52 13.19 -4.11
C LEU A 316 -2.18 13.94 -4.25
N ARG A 317 -1.42 14.05 -3.17
CA ARG A 317 -0.03 14.56 -3.12
C ARG A 317 0.85 13.45 -2.51
N ILE A 318 1.95 12.95 -3.07
CA ILE A 318 2.84 13.30 -4.20
C ILE A 318 3.33 11.96 -4.77
N ASP A 319 3.25 11.77 -6.09
CA ASP A 319 3.84 10.64 -6.81
C ASP A 319 5.32 10.98 -7.08
N THR A 320 6.23 10.68 -6.15
CA THR A 320 7.67 10.81 -6.40
C THR A 320 8.19 9.53 -7.03
N SER A 321 8.23 9.50 -8.37
CA SER A 321 9.02 8.52 -9.10
C SER A 321 10.50 8.88 -9.00
N LEU A 322 11.31 8.03 -8.37
CA LEU A 322 12.77 8.18 -8.33
C LEU A 322 13.41 7.02 -9.12
N ALA A 323 14.39 7.29 -9.97
CA ALA A 323 15.26 6.20 -10.40
C ALA A 323 16.27 5.94 -9.28
N VAL A 324 16.62 4.68 -9.09
CA VAL A 324 17.76 4.32 -8.27
C VAL A 324 18.79 3.74 -9.21
N TRP A 325 19.73 4.58 -9.63
CA TRP A 325 20.83 4.13 -10.44
C TRP A 325 21.87 3.44 -9.56
N ARG A 326 22.66 2.62 -10.22
CA ARG A 326 23.98 2.28 -9.73
C ARG A 326 24.92 3.40 -10.18
N ALA A 327 25.77 3.92 -9.30
CA ALA A 327 26.97 4.62 -9.78
C ALA A 327 27.82 3.57 -10.49
N GLU A 328 28.03 3.75 -11.79
CA GLU A 328 29.18 3.14 -12.44
C GLU A 328 30.44 3.53 -11.65
N VAL A 329 31.34 2.56 -11.48
CA VAL A 329 32.65 2.75 -10.84
C VAL A 329 33.48 3.74 -11.63
#